data_AF-A0A944QJ82-F1
#
_entry.id   AF-A0A944QJ82-F1
#
_cell.length_a   1.000
_cell.length_b   1.000
_cell.length_c   1.000
_cell.angle_alpha   90.00
_cell.angle_beta   90.00
_cell.angle_gamma   90.00
#
_symmetry.space_group_name_H-M   'P 1'
#
loop_
_entity.id
_entity.type
_entity.pdbx_description
1 polymer ?
#
loop_
_entity_poly.entity_id
_entity_poly.type
_entity_poly.pdbx_seq_one_letter_code
_entity_poly.pdbx_strand_id
1 'polypeptide(L)'
;MNGTRPYRRAGTVIVAASCCWGLGISFVGQVHATQDAAARLAMLQRWRRLWIAGQFLAAAGTVGAPVGFVRFALAVRSGPAKTLAACAAGAMLAGAPLFVAMVADRAADLEKFAYRRGSGWRFLSYTGLQIGGLAALGGGLLLSPLKPWTGITAAISAPILGGILVATKDLPPFVFYLVETAVGLQLMRYEEPAAAAVESDDGQGALSV
;
A
#
# COMPACT_ATOMS: atom_id res chain seq x y z
N MET A 1 15.00 9.28 27.34
CA MET A 1 15.70 9.06 26.05
C MET A 1 14.66 9.00 24.95
N ASN A 2 14.67 9.92 23.98
CA ASN A 2 13.73 9.91 22.85
C ASN A 2 14.31 9.04 21.73
N GLY A 3 13.74 7.85 21.50
CA GLY A 3 14.12 6.99 20.38
C GLY A 3 13.92 7.69 19.04
N THR A 4 14.83 7.47 18.09
CA THR A 4 14.66 7.97 16.72
C THR A 4 13.53 7.22 16.06
N ARG A 5 12.65 7.94 15.34
CA ARG A 5 11.55 7.36 14.54
C ARG A 5 11.85 7.51 13.05
N PRO A 6 12.80 6.73 12.49
CA PRO A 6 13.32 6.95 11.14
C PRO A 6 12.25 6.81 10.05
N TYR A 7 11.22 5.99 10.28
CA TYR A 7 10.20 5.67 9.28
C TYR A 7 8.90 6.48 9.44
N ARG A 8 8.82 7.41 10.40
CA ARG A 8 7.58 8.14 10.70
C ARG A 8 7.01 8.86 9.49
N ARG A 9 7.87 9.57 8.74
CA ARG A 9 7.44 10.31 7.53
C ARG A 9 6.93 9.37 6.44
N ALA A 10 7.59 8.22 6.24
CA ALA A 10 7.15 7.21 5.28
C ALA A 10 5.77 6.67 5.65
N GLY A 11 5.61 6.25 6.92
CA GLY A 11 4.34 5.73 7.42
C GLY A 11 3.19 6.74 7.34
N THR A 12 3.44 8.02 7.66
CA THR A 12 2.43 9.08 7.53
C THR A 12 1.95 9.26 6.09
N VAL A 13 2.87 9.24 5.12
CA VAL A 13 2.51 9.33 3.70
C VAL A 13 1.66 8.13 3.27
N ILE A 14 2.03 6.91 3.67
CA ILE A 14 1.28 5.70 3.35
C ILE A 14 -0.13 5.78 3.93
N VAL A 15 -0.27 6.11 5.21
CA VAL A 15 -1.59 6.20 5.87
C VAL A 15 -2.45 7.30 5.23
N ALA A 16 -1.89 8.48 4.98
CA ALA A 16 -2.63 9.58 4.34
C ALA A 16 -3.09 9.19 2.93
N ALA A 17 -2.23 8.51 2.15
CA ALA A 17 -2.56 8.02 0.83
C ALA A 17 -3.67 6.96 0.87
N SER A 18 -3.62 6.02 1.82
CA SER A 18 -4.68 5.02 2.00
C SER A 18 -6.01 5.65 2.44
N CYS A 19 -5.98 6.65 3.32
CA CYS A 19 -7.18 7.41 3.69
C CYS A 19 -7.76 8.17 2.50
N CYS A 20 -6.91 8.82 1.71
CA CYS A 20 -7.28 9.48 0.46
C CYS A 20 -7.98 8.49 -0.48
N TRP A 21 -7.37 7.32 -0.70
CA TRP A 21 -7.95 6.27 -1.52
C TRP A 21 -9.30 5.78 -0.99
N GLY A 22 -9.38 5.49 0.31
CA GLY A 22 -10.59 5.01 0.96
C GLY A 22 -11.74 6.01 0.88
N LEU A 23 -11.48 7.29 1.14
CA LEU A 23 -12.46 8.36 0.95
C LEU A 23 -12.95 8.41 -0.50
N GLY A 24 -12.04 8.25 -1.46
CA GLY A 24 -12.35 8.31 -2.89
C GLY A 24 -13.37 7.25 -3.31
N ILE A 25 -13.20 6.01 -2.84
CA ILE A 25 -14.13 4.92 -3.16
C ILE A 25 -15.46 5.02 -2.40
N SER A 26 -15.50 5.76 -1.29
CA SER A 26 -16.69 5.87 -0.44
C SER A 26 -17.72 6.89 -0.94
N PHE A 27 -17.32 7.87 -1.75
CA PHE A 27 -18.21 8.96 -2.20
C PHE A 27 -19.49 8.48 -2.88
N VAL A 28 -19.43 7.36 -3.61
CA VAL A 28 -20.61 6.67 -4.16
C VAL A 28 -20.50 5.17 -3.87
N GLY A 29 -20.19 4.79 -2.62
CA GLY A 29 -19.83 3.41 -2.27
C GLY A 29 -20.83 2.32 -2.70
N GLN A 30 -22.13 2.63 -2.70
CA GLN A 30 -23.20 1.71 -3.13
C GLN A 30 -23.11 1.29 -4.60
N VAL A 31 -22.39 2.05 -5.44
CA VAL A 31 -22.23 1.73 -6.86
C VAL A 31 -21.45 0.44 -7.09
N HIS A 32 -20.57 0.08 -6.16
CA HIS A 32 -19.76 -1.12 -6.22
C HIS A 32 -20.56 -2.37 -5.83
N ALA A 33 -21.55 -2.23 -4.94
CA ALA A 33 -22.41 -3.32 -4.48
C ALA A 33 -23.64 -3.55 -5.38
N THR A 34 -24.08 -2.53 -6.10
CA THR A 34 -25.26 -2.60 -6.97
C THR A 34 -25.03 -3.56 -8.14
N GLN A 35 -25.88 -4.58 -8.30
CA GLN A 35 -25.76 -5.56 -9.39
C GLN A 35 -26.43 -5.10 -10.67
N ASP A 36 -27.62 -4.50 -10.58
CA ASP A 36 -28.34 -3.99 -11.74
C ASP A 36 -27.56 -2.84 -12.42
N ALA A 37 -27.30 -3.00 -13.72
CA ALA A 37 -26.55 -2.03 -14.51
C ALA A 37 -27.32 -0.72 -14.71
N ALA A 38 -28.64 -0.78 -14.89
CA ALA A 38 -29.47 0.41 -15.08
C ALA A 38 -29.55 1.25 -13.80
N ALA A 39 -29.80 0.61 -12.64
CA ALA A 39 -29.74 1.27 -11.34
C ALA A 39 -28.35 1.84 -11.03
N ARG A 40 -27.28 1.12 -11.38
CA ARG A 40 -25.89 1.62 -11.24
C ARG A 40 -25.66 2.88 -12.07
N LEU A 41 -26.09 2.88 -13.33
CA LEU A 41 -25.96 4.03 -14.22
C LEU A 41 -26.77 5.23 -13.72
N ALA A 42 -28.02 5.02 -13.31
CA ALA A 42 -28.86 6.08 -12.75
C ALA A 42 -28.22 6.71 -11.50
N MET A 43 -27.62 5.89 -10.63
CA MET A 43 -26.89 6.36 -9.45
C MET A 43 -25.66 7.20 -9.83
N LEU A 44 -24.86 6.73 -10.80
CA LEU A 44 -23.69 7.44 -11.30
C LEU A 44 -24.04 8.77 -11.96
N GLN A 45 -25.14 8.83 -12.69
CA GLN A 45 -25.64 10.07 -13.29
C GLN A 45 -26.11 11.06 -12.22
N ARG A 46 -26.89 10.58 -11.23
CA ARG A 46 -27.37 11.39 -10.10
C ARG A 46 -26.21 12.00 -9.30
N TRP A 47 -25.15 11.22 -9.06
CA TRP A 47 -24.02 11.62 -8.21
C TRP A 47 -22.73 11.87 -9.00
N ARG A 48 -22.83 12.25 -10.27
CA ARG A 48 -21.69 12.32 -11.21
C ARG A 48 -20.50 13.13 -10.67
N ARG A 49 -20.75 14.29 -10.05
CA ARG A 49 -19.69 15.14 -9.49
C ARG A 49 -18.94 14.45 -8.36
N LEU A 50 -19.66 13.81 -7.44
CA LEU A 50 -19.07 13.05 -6.35
C LEU A 50 -18.33 11.82 -6.86
N TRP A 51 -18.87 11.13 -7.87
CA TRP A 51 -18.17 10.01 -8.51
C TRP A 51 -16.82 10.43 -9.09
N ILE A 52 -16.80 11.51 -9.88
CA ILE A 52 -15.58 12.03 -10.50
C ILE A 52 -14.57 12.46 -9.43
N ALA A 53 -15.01 13.22 -8.41
CA ALA A 53 -14.16 13.61 -7.29
C ALA A 53 -13.58 12.38 -6.56
N GLY A 54 -14.39 11.34 -6.38
CA GLY A 54 -13.97 10.06 -5.81
C GLY A 54 -12.89 9.36 -6.62
N GLN A 55 -13.00 9.35 -7.96
CA GLN A 55 -11.97 8.79 -8.84
C GLN A 55 -10.65 9.56 -8.75
N PHE A 56 -10.68 10.89 -8.66
CA PHE A 56 -9.48 11.70 -8.47
C PHE A 56 -8.81 11.44 -7.12
N LEU A 57 -9.61 11.32 -6.06
CA LEU A 57 -9.09 11.05 -4.72
C LEU A 57 -8.51 9.63 -4.62
N ALA A 58 -9.18 8.65 -5.25
CA ALA A 58 -8.65 7.31 -5.42
C ALA A 58 -7.32 7.32 -6.20
N ALA A 59 -7.24 8.02 -7.33
CA ALA A 59 -6.00 8.17 -8.09
C ALA A 59 -4.88 8.80 -7.26
N ALA A 60 -5.17 9.88 -6.53
CA ALA A 60 -4.21 10.56 -5.68
C ALA A 60 -3.68 9.64 -4.56
N GLY A 61 -4.57 8.88 -3.91
CA GLY A 61 -4.17 7.87 -2.92
C GLY A 61 -3.28 6.78 -3.53
N THR A 62 -3.63 6.26 -4.70
CA THR A 62 -2.83 5.23 -5.38
C THR A 62 -1.45 5.73 -5.79
N VAL A 63 -1.31 6.99 -6.18
CA VAL A 63 -0.01 7.59 -6.52
C VAL A 63 0.79 7.94 -5.26
N GLY A 64 0.11 8.34 -4.17
CA GLY A 64 0.75 8.73 -2.92
C GLY A 64 1.37 7.57 -2.14
N ALA A 65 0.72 6.40 -2.10
CA ALA A 65 1.20 5.26 -1.31
C ALA A 65 2.61 4.78 -1.73
N PRO A 66 2.92 4.58 -3.04
CA PRO A 66 4.26 4.23 -3.49
C PRO A 66 5.33 5.23 -3.06
N VAL A 67 5.03 6.54 -3.01
CA VAL A 67 5.97 7.57 -2.53
C VAL A 67 6.37 7.30 -1.08
N GLY A 68 5.41 6.90 -0.24
CA GLY A 68 5.68 6.49 1.13
C GLY A 68 6.62 5.27 1.20
N PHE A 69 6.41 4.27 0.35
CA PHE A 69 7.27 3.09 0.28
C PHE A 69 8.66 3.37 -0.29
N VAL A 70 8.81 4.30 -1.25
CA VAL A 70 10.11 4.80 -1.70
C VAL A 70 10.87 5.42 -0.54
N ARG A 71 10.22 6.29 0.24
CA ARG A 71 10.84 6.90 1.42
C ARG A 71 11.24 5.87 2.47
N PHE A 72 10.42 4.83 2.65
CA PHE A 72 10.78 3.70 3.51
C PHE A 72 12.04 3.00 2.99
N ALA A 73 12.07 2.59 1.71
CA ALA A 73 13.21 1.91 1.11
C ALA A 73 14.52 2.72 1.19
N LEU A 74 14.44 4.05 1.00
CA LEU A 74 15.58 4.95 1.14
C LEU A 74 16.08 5.08 2.59
N ALA A 75 15.20 4.93 3.58
CA ALA A 75 15.54 5.00 5.00
C ALA A 75 16.14 3.68 5.52
N VAL A 76 15.95 2.56 4.84
CA VAL A 76 16.62 1.29 5.18
C VAL A 76 18.11 1.40 4.83
N ARG A 77 18.98 1.20 5.83
CA ARG A 77 20.43 1.43 5.71
C ARG A 77 21.05 0.61 4.58
N SER A 78 20.95 -0.72 4.64
CA SER A 78 21.58 -1.64 3.68
C SER A 78 21.05 -3.07 3.83
N GLY A 79 21.49 -3.99 2.96
CA GLY A 79 21.17 -5.41 3.04
C GLY A 79 19.92 -5.83 2.24
N PRO A 80 19.55 -7.12 2.31
CA PRO A 80 18.46 -7.69 1.52
C PRO A 80 17.10 -7.02 1.78
N ALA A 81 16.87 -6.55 3.02
CA ALA A 81 15.66 -5.79 3.37
C ALA A 81 15.49 -4.52 2.53
N LYS A 82 16.60 -3.81 2.22
CA LYS A 82 16.58 -2.60 1.40
C LYS A 82 16.22 -2.92 -0.05
N THR A 83 16.83 -3.95 -0.61
CA THR A 83 16.55 -4.38 -1.99
C THR A 83 15.09 -4.78 -2.14
N LEU A 84 14.57 -5.57 -1.19
CA LEU A 84 13.17 -5.99 -1.20
C LEU A 84 12.20 -4.81 -1.02
N ALA A 85 12.50 -3.87 -0.13
CA ALA A 85 11.72 -2.64 0.02
C ALA A 85 11.75 -1.78 -1.26
N ALA A 86 12.90 -1.70 -1.94
CA ALA A 86 13.03 -0.98 -3.20
C ALA A 86 12.26 -1.67 -4.34
N CYS A 87 12.31 -2.99 -4.43
CA CYS A 87 11.50 -3.78 -5.37
C CYS A 87 10.00 -3.57 -5.12
N ALA A 88 9.57 -3.57 -3.85
CA ALA A 88 8.18 -3.29 -3.49
C ALA A 88 7.74 -1.90 -3.97
N ALA A 89 8.52 -0.87 -3.64
CA ALA A 89 8.26 0.49 -4.06
C ALA A 89 8.22 0.64 -5.60
N GLY A 90 9.15 -0.01 -6.31
CA GLY A 90 9.19 -0.04 -7.77
C GLY A 90 7.97 -0.71 -8.39
N ALA A 91 7.55 -1.86 -7.87
CA ALA A 91 6.36 -2.56 -8.34
C ALA A 91 5.08 -1.72 -8.14
N MET A 92 4.94 -1.09 -6.97
CA MET A 92 3.80 -0.23 -6.64
C MET A 92 3.78 1.04 -7.52
N LEU A 93 4.94 1.66 -7.77
CA LEU A 93 5.08 2.78 -8.70
C LEU A 93 4.72 2.40 -10.13
N ALA A 94 5.16 1.24 -10.61
CA ALA A 94 4.83 0.75 -11.94
C ALA A 94 3.33 0.44 -12.08
N GLY A 95 2.67 -0.01 -10.99
CA GLY A 95 1.24 -0.28 -10.96
C GLY A 95 0.38 0.98 -10.98
N ALA A 96 0.83 2.07 -10.35
CA ALA A 96 0.01 3.26 -10.16
C ALA A 96 -0.56 3.85 -11.47
N PRO A 97 0.20 4.04 -12.56
CA PRO A 97 -0.34 4.52 -13.84
C PRO A 97 -1.47 3.65 -14.40
N LEU A 98 -1.40 2.32 -14.22
CA LEU A 98 -2.42 1.39 -14.68
C LEU A 98 -3.75 1.60 -13.94
N PHE A 99 -3.68 1.82 -12.62
CA PHE A 99 -4.86 2.13 -11.82
C PHE A 99 -5.42 3.51 -12.15
N VAL A 100 -4.55 4.52 -12.32
CA VAL A 100 -4.95 5.88 -12.72
C VAL A 100 -5.70 5.86 -14.06
N ALA A 101 -5.15 5.17 -15.06
CA ALA A 101 -5.82 5.02 -16.37
C ALA A 101 -7.17 4.29 -16.23
N MET A 102 -7.25 3.29 -15.36
CA MET A 102 -8.49 2.57 -15.10
C MET A 102 -9.56 3.45 -14.43
N VAL A 103 -9.22 4.28 -13.45
CA VAL A 103 -10.18 5.20 -12.82
C VAL A 103 -10.52 6.39 -13.72
N ALA A 104 -9.61 6.82 -14.58
CA ALA A 104 -9.87 7.82 -15.62
C ALA A 104 -10.94 7.33 -16.61
N ASP A 105 -10.80 6.09 -17.10
CA ASP A 105 -11.82 5.46 -17.95
C ASP A 105 -13.20 5.41 -17.26
N ARG A 106 -13.22 5.10 -15.95
CA ARG A 106 -14.46 5.06 -15.14
C ARG A 106 -15.09 6.44 -14.96
N ALA A 107 -14.29 7.49 -14.90
CA ALA A 107 -14.77 8.86 -14.77
C ALA A 107 -15.28 9.41 -16.13
N ALA A 108 -14.62 9.04 -17.22
CA ALA A 108 -14.95 9.49 -18.57
C ALA A 108 -16.21 8.82 -19.13
N ASP A 109 -16.39 7.52 -18.90
CA ASP A 109 -17.47 6.73 -19.48
C ASP A 109 -18.24 5.95 -18.40
N LEU A 110 -19.27 6.60 -17.86
CA LEU A 110 -20.12 6.05 -16.79
C LEU A 110 -20.92 4.84 -17.28
N GLU A 111 -21.33 4.83 -18.54
CA GLU A 111 -22.10 3.73 -19.12
C GLU A 111 -21.22 2.49 -19.24
N LYS A 112 -20.04 2.63 -19.84
CA LYS A 112 -19.07 1.53 -19.95
C LYS A 112 -18.72 0.94 -18.58
N PHE A 113 -18.59 1.78 -17.55
CA PHE A 113 -18.41 1.30 -16.18
C PHE A 113 -19.66 0.61 -15.62
N ALA A 114 -20.85 1.21 -15.78
CA ALA A 114 -22.11 0.67 -15.27
C ALA A 114 -22.42 -0.73 -15.82
N TYR A 115 -22.13 -0.95 -17.10
CA TYR A 115 -22.31 -2.22 -17.80
C TYR A 115 -21.07 -3.13 -17.76
N ARG A 116 -19.99 -2.74 -17.05
CA ARG A 116 -18.75 -3.52 -16.93
C ARG A 116 -18.14 -3.91 -18.29
N ARG A 117 -18.25 -3.04 -19.31
CA ARG A 117 -17.74 -3.27 -20.67
C ARG A 117 -16.26 -2.93 -20.86
N GLY A 118 -15.57 -2.53 -19.79
CA GLY A 118 -14.15 -2.17 -19.82
C GLY A 118 -13.23 -3.38 -19.88
N SER A 119 -12.07 -3.23 -20.52
CA SER A 119 -11.05 -4.28 -20.50
C SER A 119 -10.40 -4.38 -19.12
N GLY A 120 -10.37 -5.58 -18.55
CA GLY A 120 -9.85 -5.85 -17.20
C GLY A 120 -8.32 -5.85 -17.08
N TRP A 121 -7.58 -5.79 -18.19
CA TRP A 121 -6.12 -6.01 -18.17
C TRP A 121 -5.39 -5.00 -17.26
N ARG A 122 -5.76 -3.72 -17.29
CA ARG A 122 -5.12 -2.69 -16.45
C ARG A 122 -5.27 -2.99 -14.98
N PHE A 123 -6.47 -3.46 -14.61
CA PHE A 123 -6.75 -3.86 -13.24
C PHE A 123 -5.96 -5.12 -12.86
N LEU A 124 -5.94 -6.16 -13.70
CA LEU A 124 -5.19 -7.38 -13.43
C LEU A 124 -3.69 -7.13 -13.31
N SER A 125 -3.11 -6.33 -14.20
CA SER A 125 -1.70 -5.94 -14.16
C SER A 125 -1.36 -5.11 -12.91
N TYR A 126 -2.20 -4.12 -12.57
CA TYR A 126 -2.06 -3.37 -11.31
C TYR A 126 -2.10 -4.30 -10.09
N THR A 127 -3.09 -5.18 -10.02
CA THR A 127 -3.30 -6.11 -8.90
C THR A 127 -2.14 -7.10 -8.79
N GLY A 128 -1.64 -7.63 -9.91
CA GLY A 128 -0.46 -8.49 -9.92
C GLY A 128 0.81 -7.78 -9.43
N LEU A 129 1.03 -6.54 -9.88
CA LEU A 129 2.15 -5.72 -9.39
C LEU A 129 2.00 -5.41 -7.89
N GLN A 130 0.79 -5.16 -7.40
CA GLN A 130 0.55 -4.93 -5.98
C GLN A 130 0.80 -6.19 -5.14
N ILE A 131 0.36 -7.36 -5.58
CA ILE A 131 0.64 -8.63 -4.90
C ILE A 131 2.15 -8.90 -4.84
N GLY A 132 2.84 -8.73 -5.97
CA GLY A 132 4.30 -8.86 -6.02
C GLY A 132 5.01 -7.84 -5.12
N GLY A 133 4.51 -6.60 -5.09
CA GLY A 133 5.00 -5.53 -4.21
C GLY A 133 4.82 -5.86 -2.74
N LEU A 134 3.64 -6.35 -2.33
CA LEU A 134 3.37 -6.79 -0.95
C LEU A 134 4.20 -8.01 -0.54
N ALA A 135 4.44 -8.95 -1.45
CA ALA A 135 5.33 -10.09 -1.20
C ALA A 135 6.76 -9.62 -0.92
N ALA A 136 7.30 -8.74 -1.77
CA ALA A 136 8.62 -8.15 -1.60
C ALA A 136 8.70 -7.33 -0.31
N LEU A 137 7.68 -6.50 -0.03
CA LEU A 137 7.60 -5.71 1.20
C LEU A 137 7.57 -6.61 2.44
N GLY A 138 6.75 -7.66 2.43
CA GLY A 138 6.67 -8.63 3.53
C GLY A 138 8.01 -9.32 3.79
N GLY A 139 8.69 -9.79 2.74
CA GLY A 139 10.04 -10.33 2.86
C GLY A 139 11.05 -9.31 3.41
N GLY A 140 10.99 -8.06 2.93
CA GLY A 140 11.86 -6.98 3.41
C GLY A 140 11.62 -6.65 4.89
N LEU A 141 10.37 -6.64 5.33
CA LEU A 141 9.99 -6.41 6.73
C LEU A 141 10.41 -7.58 7.63
N LEU A 142 10.26 -8.83 7.19
CA LEU A 142 10.69 -10.02 7.94
C LEU A 142 12.20 -10.08 8.15
N LEU A 143 12.97 -9.53 7.20
CA LEU A 143 14.43 -9.41 7.31
C LEU A 143 14.89 -8.13 8.03
N SER A 144 13.95 -7.35 8.58
CA SER A 144 14.23 -6.11 9.29
C SER A 144 13.95 -6.25 10.79
N PRO A 145 14.54 -5.41 11.65
CA PRO A 145 14.23 -5.38 13.08
C PRO A 145 12.82 -4.81 13.40
N LEU A 146 12.02 -4.49 12.38
CA LEU A 146 10.62 -4.12 12.56
C LEU A 146 9.85 -5.35 13.05
N LYS A 147 9.03 -5.18 14.09
CA LYS A 147 8.29 -6.27 14.76
C LYS A 147 7.72 -7.28 13.74
N PRO A 148 7.97 -8.60 13.91
CA PRO A 148 7.72 -9.61 12.88
C PRO A 148 6.26 -9.68 12.42
N TRP A 149 5.31 -9.29 13.27
CA TRP A 149 3.87 -9.33 12.96
C TRP A 149 3.48 -8.60 11.67
N THR A 150 4.01 -7.41 11.39
CA THR A 150 3.68 -6.69 10.15
C THR A 150 4.31 -7.31 8.91
N GLY A 151 5.52 -7.87 9.06
CA GLY A 151 6.15 -8.65 8.00
C GLY A 151 5.33 -9.90 7.69
N ILE A 152 4.83 -10.58 8.72
CA ILE A 152 3.93 -11.73 8.60
C ILE A 152 2.62 -11.33 7.92
N THR A 153 1.97 -10.24 8.33
CA THR A 153 0.71 -9.79 7.70
C THR A 153 0.90 -9.49 6.21
N ALA A 154 1.94 -8.75 5.84
CA ALA A 154 2.23 -8.45 4.45
C ALA A 154 2.60 -9.73 3.65
N ALA A 155 3.48 -10.57 4.21
CA ALA A 155 3.95 -11.79 3.56
C ALA A 155 2.84 -12.83 3.38
N ILE A 156 1.93 -13.00 4.34
CA ILE A 156 0.77 -13.91 4.25
C ILE A 156 -0.30 -13.34 3.32
N SER A 157 -0.48 -12.02 3.28
CA SER A 157 -1.49 -11.42 2.40
C SER A 157 -1.21 -11.73 0.93
N ALA A 158 0.04 -11.69 0.48
CA ALA A 158 0.39 -11.90 -0.92
C ALA A 158 -0.08 -13.26 -1.50
N PRO A 159 0.22 -14.43 -0.93
CA PRO A 159 -0.27 -15.71 -1.44
C PRO A 159 -1.79 -15.84 -1.33
N ILE A 160 -2.43 -15.30 -0.28
CA ILE A 160 -3.89 -15.32 -0.14
C ILE A 160 -4.54 -14.51 -1.27
N LEU A 161 -4.11 -13.26 -1.45
CA LEU A 161 -4.64 -12.37 -2.49
C LEU A 161 -4.30 -12.89 -3.89
N GLY A 162 -3.12 -13.49 -4.07
CA GLY A 162 -2.74 -14.19 -5.30
C GLY A 162 -3.65 -15.37 -5.62
N GLY A 163 -3.94 -16.22 -4.64
CA GLY A 163 -4.88 -17.34 -4.80
C GLY A 163 -6.28 -16.87 -5.17
N ILE A 164 -6.79 -15.83 -4.49
CA ILE A 164 -8.10 -15.24 -4.81
C ILE A 164 -8.09 -14.66 -6.23
N LEU A 165 -7.04 -13.93 -6.62
CA LEU A 165 -6.93 -13.37 -7.97
C LEU A 165 -6.92 -14.46 -9.04
N VAL A 166 -6.17 -15.55 -8.84
CA VAL A 166 -6.15 -16.68 -9.78
C VAL A 166 -7.53 -17.34 -9.89
N ALA A 167 -8.22 -17.52 -8.76
CA ALA A 167 -9.52 -18.18 -8.71
C ALA A 167 -10.65 -17.33 -9.29
N THR A 168 -10.67 -16.03 -9.02
CA THR A 168 -11.82 -15.16 -9.29
C THR A 168 -11.58 -14.14 -10.39
N LYS A 169 -10.31 -13.89 -10.75
CA LYS A 169 -9.88 -12.78 -11.63
C LYS A 169 -10.40 -11.41 -11.17
N ASP A 170 -10.79 -11.31 -9.91
CA ASP A 170 -11.29 -10.10 -9.29
C ASP A 170 -10.70 -10.00 -7.88
N LEU A 171 -10.49 -8.78 -7.42
CA LEU A 171 -10.05 -8.55 -6.05
C LEU A 171 -10.51 -7.16 -5.65
N PRO A 172 -11.34 -7.02 -4.61
CA PRO A 172 -11.71 -5.70 -4.15
C PRO A 172 -10.45 -4.89 -3.82
N PRO A 173 -10.15 -3.75 -4.47
CA PRO A 173 -8.83 -3.12 -4.30
C PRO A 173 -8.54 -2.67 -2.86
N PHE A 174 -9.58 -2.53 -2.01
CA PHE A 174 -9.45 -2.13 -0.61
C PHE A 174 -8.58 -3.07 0.22
N VAL A 175 -8.47 -4.36 -0.12
CA VAL A 175 -7.63 -5.29 0.66
C VAL A 175 -6.16 -4.89 0.63
N PHE A 176 -5.68 -4.33 -0.48
CA PHE A 176 -4.31 -3.80 -0.57
C PHE A 176 -4.10 -2.62 0.38
N TYR A 177 -5.00 -1.63 0.34
CA TYR A 177 -4.91 -0.44 1.16
C TYR A 177 -5.05 -0.73 2.66
N LEU A 178 -5.78 -1.78 3.05
CA LEU A 178 -5.81 -2.23 4.46
C LEU A 178 -4.43 -2.71 4.92
N VAL A 179 -3.77 -3.55 4.12
CA VAL A 179 -2.41 -4.05 4.42
C VAL A 179 -1.42 -2.88 4.42
N GLU A 180 -1.47 -2.01 3.41
CA GLU A 180 -0.60 -0.83 3.33
C GLU A 180 -0.80 0.11 4.53
N THR A 181 -2.05 0.35 4.94
CA THR A 181 -2.35 1.18 6.12
C THR A 181 -1.78 0.56 7.40
N ALA A 182 -1.93 -0.76 7.58
CA ALA A 182 -1.38 -1.46 8.73
C ALA A 182 0.15 -1.33 8.79
N VAL A 183 0.83 -1.51 7.65
CA VAL A 183 2.28 -1.29 7.55
C VAL A 183 2.62 0.18 7.84
N GLY A 184 1.91 1.14 7.24
CA GLY A 184 2.14 2.57 7.44
C GLY A 184 2.01 2.99 8.91
N LEU A 185 0.96 2.53 9.60
CA LEU A 185 0.76 2.76 11.04
C LEU A 185 1.91 2.19 11.87
N GLN A 186 2.40 1.01 11.52
CA GLN A 186 3.54 0.41 12.21
C GLN A 186 4.83 1.21 12.00
N LEU A 187 5.11 1.64 10.77
CA LEU A 187 6.26 2.48 10.46
C LEU A 187 6.21 3.83 11.21
N MET A 188 5.01 4.37 11.46
CA MET A 188 4.83 5.56 12.29
C MET A 188 5.16 5.34 13.77
N ARG A 189 4.89 4.13 14.27
CA ARG A 189 5.05 3.74 15.68
C ARG A 189 6.42 3.15 15.99
N TYR A 190 7.19 2.76 14.98
CA TYR A 190 8.50 2.16 15.19
C TYR A 190 9.48 3.19 15.76
N GLU A 191 10.04 2.82 16.90
CA GLU A 191 11.17 3.48 17.53
C GLU A 191 12.37 2.56 17.40
N GLU A 192 13.44 3.08 16.78
CA GLU A 192 14.71 2.39 16.75
C GLU A 192 15.24 2.39 18.20
N PRO A 193 15.51 1.21 18.79
CA PRO A 193 16.15 1.17 20.10
C PRO A 193 17.45 1.96 20.00
N ALA A 194 17.66 2.91 20.91
CA ALA A 194 18.96 3.54 21.04
C ALA A 194 19.97 2.40 21.17
N ALA A 195 20.95 2.35 20.26
CA ALA A 195 22.01 1.36 20.33
C ALA A 195 22.48 1.31 21.78
N ALA A 196 22.33 0.15 22.43
CA ALA A 196 22.87 -0.07 23.76
C ALA A 196 24.29 0.49 23.72
N ALA A 197 24.55 1.44 24.61
CA ALA A 197 25.82 2.09 24.73
C ALA A 197 26.90 1.01 24.61
N VAL A 198 27.82 1.25 23.69
CA VAL A 198 29.15 0.67 23.76
C VAL A 198 29.76 1.22 25.06
N GLU A 199 29.33 0.68 26.20
CA GLU A 199 30.10 0.65 27.44
C GLU A 199 30.73 -0.75 27.48
N SER A 200 31.72 -0.90 26.60
CA SER A 200 32.97 -1.50 27.05
C SER A 200 33.57 -0.52 28.08
N ASP A 201 33.01 -0.51 29.28
CA ASP A 201 33.61 0.08 30.45
C ASP A 201 34.26 -1.07 31.23
N ASP A 202 35.57 -0.92 31.44
CA ASP A 202 36.41 -1.68 32.36
C ASP A 202 36.80 -3.12 32.05
N GLY A 203 37.42 -3.27 30.88
CA GLY A 203 38.61 -4.14 30.71
C GLY A 203 39.91 -3.51 31.24
N GLN A 204 39.86 -2.67 32.28
CA GLN A 204 41.04 -2.12 32.98
C GLN A 204 41.10 -2.64 34.43
N GLY A 205 41.47 -3.91 34.55
CA GLY A 205 41.89 -4.55 35.80
C GLY A 205 43.10 -5.44 35.55
N ALA A 206 44.02 -5.01 34.68
CA ALA A 206 45.31 -5.64 34.51
C ALA A 206 46.20 -5.28 35.71
N LEU A 207 46.40 -6.26 36.58
CA LEU A 207 47.68 -6.60 37.21
C LEU A 207 48.71 -5.46 37.29
N SER A 208 48.82 -4.83 38.46
CA SER A 208 50.07 -4.22 38.91
C SER A 208 50.17 -4.26 40.45
N VAL A 209 51.10 -5.12 40.89
CA VAL A 209 51.82 -5.20 42.18
C VAL A 209 51.02 -5.62 43.42
#